data_AF-A0A837GAG6-F1
#
_entry.id   AF-A0A837GAG6-F1
#
_cell.length_a   1.000
_cell.length_b   1.000
_cell.length_c   1.000
_cell.angle_alpha   90.00
_cell.angle_beta   90.00
_cell.angle_gamma   90.00
#
_symmetry.space_group_name_H-M   'P 1'
#
loop_
_entity.id
_entity.type
_entity.pdbx_description
1 polymer ?
#
loop_
_entity_poly.entity_id
_entity_poly.type
_entity_poly.pdbx_seq_one_letter_code
_entity_poly.pdbx_strand_id
1 'polypeptide(L)'
;MQDTFQQLDSFLLSHQKFWRFEPFFSSYDDQLPWQAEHPQLCQWLTELCPQQIEELKSAPEQLHKALEQFIPALSIVHDLTQLTSSTLYGLQLERGIETGVPGRKLEQIVSMGEAALRSHQGSEWLEWCSGKGFLGRILASQSQQPVTSFEFQQMLCDSGQQEADKQNLPMRFVQGDALSADAKQALNPKQHAVALHACGDLHVSLIEKAVSVGLPALSISPCCYHLIQQDKYYPLSMLACSSALKLTKPELRIPLQETVTGGERVKRHRFLEMSYRLGLDLLLREVGGNQDYIPVPSVKKSLLADGFGAFCQWAADQKQLDLPTNVSFAEFEAKGEQRYWQMERLSLVQQQFRRSLEMWLVLDKALYLAEHGYQVSVEAFCAKKITPRNILIQAIKN
;
A
#
# COMPACT_ATOMS: atom_id res chain seq x y z
N MET A 1 -4.07 6.57 -21.14
CA MET A 1 -4.69 6.21 -19.83
C MET A 1 -5.90 5.30 -19.99
N GLN A 2 -6.93 5.66 -20.79
CA GLN A 2 -8.12 4.81 -20.99
C GLN A 2 -7.74 3.43 -21.56
N ASP A 3 -6.99 3.36 -22.67
CA ASP A 3 -6.55 2.09 -23.26
C ASP A 3 -5.75 1.22 -22.28
N THR A 4 -4.81 1.84 -21.55
CA THR A 4 -4.02 1.18 -20.50
C THR A 4 -4.93 0.60 -19.41
N PHE A 5 -5.94 1.37 -18.97
CA PHE A 5 -6.90 0.90 -17.97
C PHE A 5 -7.69 -0.29 -18.49
N GLN A 6 -8.23 -0.24 -19.71
CA GLN A 6 -9.02 -1.34 -20.29
C GLN A 6 -8.20 -2.63 -20.45
N GLN A 7 -6.94 -2.49 -20.86
CA GLN A 7 -6.02 -3.64 -20.97
C GLN A 7 -5.69 -4.22 -19.59
N LEU A 8 -5.41 -3.39 -18.58
CA LEU A 8 -5.20 -3.83 -17.20
C LEU A 8 -6.46 -4.50 -16.62
N ASP A 9 -7.63 -3.93 -16.85
CA ASP A 9 -8.91 -4.46 -16.41
C ASP A 9 -9.16 -5.85 -16.98
N SER A 10 -9.02 -6.00 -18.31
CA SER A 10 -9.15 -7.27 -19.02
C SER A 10 -8.13 -8.31 -18.55
N PHE A 11 -6.87 -7.89 -18.36
CA PHE A 11 -5.80 -8.74 -17.85
C PHE A 11 -6.13 -9.26 -16.44
N LEU A 12 -6.50 -8.36 -15.52
CA LEU A 12 -6.83 -8.72 -14.14
C LEU A 12 -8.05 -9.65 -14.08
N LEU A 13 -9.10 -9.35 -14.85
CA LEU A 13 -10.30 -10.17 -14.93
C LEU A 13 -10.02 -11.59 -15.43
N SER A 14 -9.22 -11.73 -16.49
CA SER A 14 -8.95 -13.03 -17.12
C SER A 14 -8.02 -13.91 -16.28
N HIS A 15 -7.25 -13.32 -15.35
CA HIS A 15 -6.21 -14.01 -14.60
C HIS A 15 -6.49 -14.06 -13.09
N GLN A 16 -7.75 -13.88 -12.67
CA GLN A 16 -8.17 -13.90 -11.25
C GLN A 16 -7.66 -15.11 -10.48
N LYS A 17 -7.63 -16.31 -11.08
CA LYS A 17 -7.11 -17.52 -10.43
C LYS A 17 -5.68 -17.39 -9.90
N PHE A 18 -4.87 -16.50 -10.47
CA PHE A 18 -3.46 -16.30 -10.11
C PHE A 18 -3.23 -15.19 -9.08
N TRP A 19 -4.26 -14.45 -8.68
CA TRP A 19 -4.10 -13.36 -7.71
C TRP A 19 -5.23 -13.20 -6.72
N ARG A 20 -6.45 -13.63 -7.05
CA ARG A 20 -7.65 -13.59 -6.21
C ARG A 20 -7.72 -14.82 -5.30
N PHE A 21 -6.69 -14.98 -4.47
CA PHE A 21 -6.62 -15.97 -3.42
C PHE A 21 -5.80 -15.39 -2.26
N GLU A 22 -5.87 -16.02 -1.09
CA GLU A 22 -5.09 -15.60 0.07
C GLU A 22 -4.02 -16.66 0.36
N PRO A 23 -2.72 -16.37 0.13
CA PRO A 23 -1.65 -17.35 0.33
C PRO A 23 -1.67 -18.00 1.71
N PHE A 24 -2.09 -17.26 2.75
CA PHE A 24 -2.24 -17.79 4.10
C PHE A 24 -3.23 -18.96 4.15
N PHE A 25 -4.43 -18.80 3.58
CA PHE A 25 -5.45 -19.85 3.56
C PHE A 25 -5.11 -20.95 2.56
N SER A 26 -4.70 -20.59 1.34
CA SER A 26 -4.35 -21.54 0.29
C SER A 26 -3.11 -22.38 0.60
N SER A 27 -2.27 -21.98 1.57
CA SER A 27 -1.12 -22.77 2.04
C SER A 27 -1.50 -23.94 2.95
N TYR A 28 -2.77 -24.03 3.38
CA TYR A 28 -3.23 -25.14 4.20
C TYR A 28 -3.24 -26.47 3.43
N ASP A 29 -3.56 -26.41 2.14
CA ASP A 29 -3.55 -27.59 1.26
C ASP A 29 -2.14 -27.87 0.73
N ASP A 30 -1.75 -29.14 0.71
CA ASP A 30 -0.50 -29.59 0.09
C ASP A 30 -0.53 -29.39 -1.44
N GLN A 31 -1.71 -29.51 -2.04
CA GLN A 31 -1.90 -29.29 -3.47
C GLN A 31 -2.00 -27.80 -3.79
N LEU A 32 -1.21 -27.35 -4.77
CA LEU A 32 -1.25 -25.97 -5.23
C LEU A 32 -2.58 -25.70 -5.99
N PRO A 33 -3.16 -24.48 -5.88
CA PRO A 33 -4.47 -24.15 -6.45
C PRO A 33 -4.60 -24.39 -7.96
N TRP A 34 -3.47 -24.42 -8.69
CA TRP A 34 -3.44 -24.52 -10.15
C TRP A 34 -3.12 -25.91 -10.66
N GLN A 35 -3.07 -26.95 -9.81
CA GLN A 35 -2.58 -28.29 -10.18
C GLN A 35 -3.27 -28.89 -11.42
N ALA A 36 -4.58 -28.69 -11.55
CA ALA A 36 -5.36 -29.23 -12.67
C ALA A 36 -5.14 -28.47 -13.99
N GLU A 37 -4.88 -27.16 -13.93
CA GLU A 37 -4.84 -26.30 -15.12
C GLU A 37 -3.42 -25.88 -15.53
N HIS A 38 -2.48 -25.83 -14.58
CA HIS A 38 -1.09 -25.38 -14.77
C HIS A 38 -0.09 -26.34 -14.07
N PRO A 39 -0.07 -27.64 -14.44
CA PRO A 39 0.76 -28.63 -13.74
C PRO A 39 2.26 -28.32 -13.81
N GLN A 40 2.75 -27.72 -14.91
CA GLN A 40 4.14 -27.31 -15.06
C GLN A 40 4.53 -26.18 -14.10
N LEU A 41 3.63 -25.20 -13.89
CA LEU A 41 3.82 -24.14 -12.88
C LEU A 41 3.91 -24.76 -11.49
N CYS A 42 2.99 -25.67 -11.17
CA CYS A 42 2.94 -26.32 -9.87
C CYS A 42 4.17 -27.18 -9.61
N GLN A 43 4.65 -27.91 -10.61
CA GLN A 43 5.89 -28.67 -10.52
C GLN A 43 7.08 -27.74 -10.22
N TRP A 44 7.27 -26.69 -11.04
CA TRP A 44 8.36 -25.73 -10.84
C TRP A 44 8.32 -25.10 -9.44
N LEU A 45 7.14 -24.65 -9.00
CA LEU A 45 6.96 -24.08 -7.67
C LEU A 45 7.35 -25.08 -6.57
N THR A 46 6.93 -26.34 -6.68
CA THR A 46 7.19 -27.39 -5.67
C THR A 46 8.68 -27.72 -5.57
N GLU A 47 9.43 -27.63 -6.67
CA GLU A 47 10.88 -27.86 -6.71
C GLU A 47 11.70 -26.74 -6.04
N LEU A 48 11.11 -25.56 -5.79
CA LEU A 48 11.80 -24.45 -5.14
C LEU A 48 12.10 -24.73 -3.67
N CYS A 49 13.37 -24.57 -3.28
CA CYS A 49 13.78 -24.55 -1.88
C CYS A 49 13.57 -23.16 -1.24
N PRO A 50 13.57 -23.06 0.11
CA PRO A 50 13.44 -21.78 0.82
C PRO A 50 14.35 -20.65 0.32
N GLN A 51 15.63 -20.96 0.07
CA GLN A 51 16.60 -19.97 -0.42
C GLN A 51 16.20 -19.42 -1.80
N GLN A 52 15.79 -20.28 -2.73
CA GLN A 52 15.35 -19.86 -4.06
C GLN A 52 14.08 -19.00 -4.00
N ILE A 53 13.15 -19.32 -3.09
CA ILE A 53 11.95 -18.50 -2.87
C ILE A 53 12.36 -17.10 -2.43
N GLU A 54 13.26 -16.96 -1.47
CA GLU A 54 13.74 -15.66 -1.00
C GLU A 54 14.46 -14.86 -2.09
N GLU A 55 15.34 -15.52 -2.85
CA GLU A 55 16.06 -14.91 -3.98
C GLU A 55 15.07 -14.35 -5.00
N LEU A 56 14.11 -15.16 -5.46
CA LEU A 56 13.08 -14.75 -6.41
C LEU A 56 12.19 -13.62 -5.87
N LYS A 57 11.80 -13.67 -4.59
CA LYS A 57 11.02 -12.58 -3.96
C LYS A 57 11.77 -11.26 -3.99
N SER A 58 13.09 -11.29 -3.86
CA SER A 58 13.96 -10.11 -3.86
C SER A 58 14.39 -9.64 -5.24
N ALA A 59 14.18 -10.45 -6.29
CA ALA A 59 14.57 -10.17 -7.66
C ALA A 59 13.34 -10.13 -8.62
N PRO A 60 12.56 -9.03 -8.63
CA PRO A 60 11.31 -8.94 -9.40
C PRO A 60 11.44 -9.30 -10.88
N GLU A 61 12.53 -8.87 -11.53
CA GLU A 61 12.77 -9.15 -12.95
C GLU A 61 13.05 -10.64 -13.21
N GLN A 62 13.81 -11.30 -12.33
CA GLN A 62 14.08 -12.73 -12.43
C GLN A 62 12.80 -13.55 -12.21
N LEU A 63 12.02 -13.18 -11.19
CA LEU A 63 10.75 -13.81 -10.92
C LEU A 63 9.76 -13.61 -12.07
N HIS A 64 9.70 -12.41 -12.65
CA HIS A 64 8.86 -12.12 -13.82
C HIS A 64 9.20 -13.04 -14.99
N LYS A 65 10.48 -13.10 -15.36
CA LYS A 65 10.98 -13.95 -16.45
C LYS A 65 10.72 -15.44 -16.21
N ALA A 66 10.83 -15.90 -14.96
CA ALA A 66 10.53 -17.28 -14.61
C ALA A 66 9.03 -17.60 -14.76
N LEU A 67 8.16 -16.73 -14.26
CA LEU A 67 6.71 -16.94 -14.29
C LEU A 67 6.09 -16.71 -15.68
N GLU A 68 6.67 -15.86 -16.52
CA GLU A 68 6.19 -15.61 -17.89
C GLU A 68 6.14 -16.89 -18.74
N GLN A 69 7.05 -17.85 -18.48
CA GLN A 69 7.07 -19.15 -19.17
C GLN A 69 5.79 -19.98 -18.90
N PHE A 70 5.18 -19.79 -17.73
CA PHE A 70 3.98 -20.51 -17.31
C PHE A 70 2.71 -19.66 -17.47
N ILE A 71 2.85 -18.34 -17.41
CA ILE A 71 1.78 -17.36 -17.55
C ILE A 71 2.19 -16.36 -18.64
N PRO A 72 2.05 -16.70 -19.94
CA PRO A 72 2.53 -15.87 -21.05
C PRO A 72 1.91 -14.47 -21.10
N ALA A 73 0.71 -14.32 -20.53
CA ALA A 73 0.05 -13.02 -20.39
C ALA A 73 0.79 -12.04 -19.46
N LEU A 74 1.82 -12.48 -18.71
CA LEU A 74 2.67 -11.57 -17.96
C LEU A 74 3.52 -10.67 -18.85
N SER A 75 3.78 -11.04 -20.11
CA SER A 75 4.55 -10.27 -21.08
C SER A 75 4.09 -8.80 -21.22
N ILE A 76 2.77 -8.55 -21.16
CA ILE A 76 2.21 -7.20 -21.31
C ILE A 76 2.26 -6.38 -20.01
N VAL A 77 2.53 -7.01 -18.85
CA VAL A 77 2.45 -6.33 -17.54
C VAL A 77 3.51 -5.26 -17.41
N HIS A 78 4.71 -5.49 -17.94
CA HIS A 78 5.78 -4.50 -17.92
C HIS A 78 5.33 -3.21 -18.59
N ASP A 79 4.88 -3.30 -19.85
CA ASP A 79 4.47 -2.17 -20.67
C ASP A 79 3.26 -1.43 -20.06
N LEU A 80 2.29 -2.17 -19.52
CA LEU A 80 1.08 -1.59 -18.93
C LEU A 80 1.32 -0.91 -17.58
N THR A 81 2.43 -1.21 -16.90
CA THR A 81 2.68 -0.72 -15.54
C THR A 81 3.93 0.14 -15.40
N GLN A 82 4.68 0.31 -16.49
CA GLN A 82 5.81 1.20 -16.56
C GLN A 82 5.32 2.66 -16.51
N LEU A 83 5.98 3.46 -15.67
CA LEU A 83 5.72 4.88 -15.55
C LEU A 83 6.98 5.65 -15.90
N THR A 84 6.80 6.79 -16.56
CA THR A 84 7.87 7.80 -16.65
C THR A 84 8.22 8.29 -15.26
N SER A 85 9.51 8.50 -15.00
CA SER A 85 9.95 9.10 -13.73
C SER A 85 9.75 10.60 -13.77
N SER A 86 9.28 11.19 -12.68
CA SER A 86 9.24 12.65 -12.52
C SER A 86 10.65 13.21 -12.71
N THR A 87 10.77 14.28 -13.49
CA THR A 87 12.06 14.99 -13.61
C THR A 87 12.31 15.78 -12.33
N LEU A 88 13.25 15.31 -11.52
CA LEU A 88 13.68 15.95 -10.28
C LEU A 88 15.15 16.38 -10.41
N TYR A 89 15.47 17.57 -9.91
CA TYR A 89 16.79 18.19 -9.94
C TYR A 89 17.48 18.18 -8.57
N GLY A 90 16.77 17.75 -7.52
CA GLY A 90 17.32 17.63 -6.17
C GLY A 90 17.08 18.89 -5.37
N LEU A 91 15.85 19.02 -4.86
CA LEU A 91 15.43 20.11 -3.99
C LEU A 91 16.35 20.23 -2.77
N GLN A 92 16.96 21.40 -2.60
CA GLN A 92 17.77 21.71 -1.44
C GLN A 92 16.87 22.27 -0.33
N LEU A 93 16.88 21.61 0.82
CA LEU A 93 16.11 22.06 1.98
C LEU A 93 16.91 23.09 2.78
N GLU A 94 16.22 24.12 3.26
CA GLU A 94 16.78 25.01 4.28
C GLU A 94 16.99 24.24 5.59
N ARG A 95 18.03 24.63 6.33
CA ARG A 95 18.42 23.95 7.56
C ARG A 95 17.28 23.94 8.57
N GLY A 96 16.87 22.75 9.01
CA GLY A 96 15.90 22.56 10.08
C GLY A 96 14.51 22.13 9.59
N ILE A 97 14.21 22.25 8.30
CA ILE A 97 12.95 21.76 7.70
C ILE A 97 12.85 20.23 7.83
N GLU A 98 13.98 19.55 7.69
CA GLU A 98 14.13 18.10 7.77
C GLU A 98 14.01 17.54 9.20
N THR A 99 14.07 18.41 10.22
CA THR A 99 14.11 18.00 11.62
C THR A 99 12.93 17.11 11.99
N GLY A 100 13.22 15.91 12.50
CA GLY A 100 12.21 14.96 12.95
C GLY A 100 11.71 13.96 11.90
N VAL A 101 12.27 13.95 10.68
CA VAL A 101 11.99 12.92 9.66
C VAL A 101 13.20 12.01 9.46
N PRO A 102 13.06 10.69 9.66
CA PRO A 102 14.16 9.76 9.44
C PRO A 102 14.35 9.42 7.95
N GLY A 103 15.60 9.50 7.48
CA GLY A 103 16.13 8.84 6.27
C GLY A 103 15.17 8.79 5.07
N ARG A 104 14.78 7.58 4.64
CA ARG A 104 13.95 7.35 3.43
C ARG A 104 12.60 8.05 3.45
N LYS A 105 12.00 8.28 4.63
CA LYS A 105 10.75 9.04 4.74
C LYS A 105 10.96 10.48 4.29
N LEU A 106 12.11 11.06 4.63
CA LEU A 106 12.49 12.40 4.17
C LEU A 106 12.68 12.40 2.66
N GLU A 107 13.43 11.43 2.11
CA GLU A 107 13.63 11.30 0.66
C GLU A 107 12.29 11.25 -0.09
N GLN A 108 11.33 10.45 0.38
CA GLN A 108 9.99 10.37 -0.22
C GLN A 108 9.25 11.72 -0.18
N ILE A 109 9.26 12.40 0.97
CA ILE A 109 8.58 13.69 1.14
C ILE A 109 9.24 14.76 0.25
N VAL A 110 10.57 14.79 0.18
CA VAL A 110 11.33 15.73 -0.66
C VAL A 110 11.01 15.51 -2.14
N SER A 111 11.06 14.27 -2.61
CA SER A 111 10.74 13.95 -4.01
C SER A 111 9.29 14.32 -4.36
N MET A 112 8.34 14.06 -3.46
CA MET A 112 6.94 14.45 -3.63
C MET A 112 6.78 15.98 -3.66
N GLY A 113 7.43 16.69 -2.73
CA GLY A 113 7.37 18.15 -2.63
C GLY A 113 7.96 18.83 -3.87
N GLU A 114 9.10 18.35 -4.34
CA GLU A 114 9.73 18.85 -5.57
C GLU A 114 8.84 18.64 -6.80
N ALA A 115 8.25 17.46 -6.94
CA ALA A 115 7.32 17.18 -8.03
C ALA A 115 6.10 18.13 -7.99
N ALA A 116 5.50 18.32 -6.81
CA ALA A 116 4.36 19.22 -6.62
C ALA A 116 4.70 20.70 -6.87
N LEU A 117 5.88 21.17 -6.44
CA LEU A 117 6.36 22.54 -6.69
C LEU A 117 6.46 22.84 -8.18
N ARG A 118 6.94 21.87 -8.98
CA ARG A 118 7.10 22.03 -10.43
C ARG A 118 5.77 22.11 -11.18
N SER A 119 4.72 21.47 -10.67
CA SER A 119 3.37 21.50 -11.24
C SER A 119 2.44 22.45 -10.49
N HIS A 120 2.98 23.36 -9.65
CA HIS A 120 2.17 24.23 -8.82
C HIS A 120 1.24 25.12 -9.66
N GLN A 121 0.00 25.26 -9.21
CA GLN A 121 -1.02 26.12 -9.81
C GLN A 121 -1.80 26.81 -8.70
N GLY A 122 -2.19 28.06 -8.90
CA GLY A 122 -2.83 28.88 -7.88
C GLY A 122 -1.84 29.73 -7.08
N SER A 123 -2.22 30.09 -5.86
CA SER A 123 -1.44 30.99 -5.00
C SER A 123 -1.34 30.51 -3.55
N GLU A 124 -1.90 29.34 -3.25
CA GLU A 124 -1.96 28.74 -1.92
C GLU A 124 -1.79 27.22 -2.03
N TRP A 125 -1.45 26.58 -0.92
CA TRP A 125 -1.38 25.13 -0.81
C TRP A 125 -2.39 24.59 0.19
N LEU A 126 -2.87 23.37 -0.09
CA LEU A 126 -3.58 22.54 0.88
C LEU A 126 -2.81 21.24 1.05
N GLU A 127 -2.29 20.96 2.24
CA GLU A 127 -1.73 19.67 2.60
C GLU A 127 -2.80 18.84 3.32
N TRP A 128 -3.25 17.77 2.66
CA TRP A 128 -4.34 16.93 3.16
C TRP A 128 -3.83 15.73 3.96
N CYS A 129 -4.41 15.51 5.15
CA CYS A 129 -3.92 14.52 6.12
C CYS A 129 -2.45 14.78 6.48
N SER A 130 -2.18 16.02 6.92
CA SER A 130 -0.82 16.56 7.04
C SER A 130 0.03 15.91 8.13
N GLY A 131 -0.57 15.26 9.14
CA GLY A 131 0.14 14.86 10.34
C GLY A 131 0.83 16.07 10.97
N LYS A 132 2.16 16.03 11.10
CA LYS A 132 2.98 17.17 11.58
C LYS A 132 3.38 18.17 10.48
N GLY A 133 2.85 18.02 9.26
CA GLY A 133 3.00 18.94 8.13
C GLY A 133 4.40 19.05 7.55
N PHE A 134 5.13 17.93 7.44
CA PHE A 134 6.48 17.94 6.86
C PHE A 134 6.50 18.34 5.39
N LEU A 135 5.53 17.87 4.60
CA LEU A 135 5.42 18.24 3.20
C LEU A 135 5.00 19.72 3.09
N GLY A 136 4.03 20.15 3.91
CA GLY A 136 3.61 21.54 3.95
C GLY A 136 4.72 22.52 4.33
N ARG A 137 5.61 22.15 5.25
CA ARG A 137 6.79 22.99 5.58
C ARG A 137 7.76 23.15 4.41
N ILE A 138 8.00 22.09 3.65
CA ILE A 138 8.83 22.16 2.44
C ILE A 138 8.17 23.08 1.41
N LEU A 139 6.85 22.93 1.18
CA LEU A 139 6.12 23.77 0.23
C LEU A 139 6.11 25.23 0.66
N ALA A 140 5.87 25.51 1.94
CA ALA A 140 5.85 26.87 2.50
C ALA A 140 7.22 27.56 2.35
N SER A 141 8.31 26.87 2.70
CA SER A 141 9.67 27.42 2.59
C SER A 141 10.07 27.66 1.14
N GLN A 142 9.77 26.73 0.23
CA GLN A 142 10.26 26.83 -1.15
C GLN A 142 9.43 27.78 -2.00
N SER A 143 8.10 27.83 -1.79
CA SER A 143 7.22 28.71 -2.56
C SER A 143 6.97 30.07 -1.92
N GLN A 144 7.22 30.21 -0.60
CA GLN A 144 6.85 31.39 0.19
C GLN A 144 5.35 31.73 0.13
N GLN A 145 4.51 30.74 -0.18
CA GLN A 145 3.05 30.89 -0.27
C GLN A 145 2.32 30.28 0.94
N PRO A 146 1.09 30.76 1.24
CA PRO A 146 0.27 30.20 2.31
C PRO A 146 0.03 28.71 2.15
N VAL A 147 0.25 27.95 3.22
CA VAL A 147 -0.06 26.51 3.30
C VAL A 147 -1.11 26.26 4.38
N THR A 148 -2.21 25.61 4.01
CA THR A 148 -3.18 25.06 4.96
C THR A 148 -2.90 23.58 5.15
N SER A 149 -2.56 23.16 6.36
CA SER A 149 -2.31 21.77 6.72
C SER A 149 -3.48 21.20 7.50
N PHE A 150 -4.25 20.33 6.84
CA PHE A 150 -5.50 19.77 7.35
C PHE A 150 -5.27 18.40 7.97
N GLU A 151 -5.57 18.25 9.26
CA GLU A 151 -5.26 17.06 10.06
C GLU A 151 -6.36 16.72 11.06
N PHE A 152 -6.58 15.43 11.31
CA PHE A 152 -7.63 14.95 12.21
C PHE A 152 -7.27 15.12 13.68
N GLN A 153 -6.04 14.82 14.07
CA GLN A 153 -5.60 14.81 15.46
C GLN A 153 -5.11 16.20 15.91
N GLN A 154 -5.82 16.83 16.85
CA GLN A 154 -5.47 18.14 17.41
C GLN A 154 -4.01 18.20 17.91
N MET A 155 -3.53 17.16 18.60
CA MET A 155 -2.15 17.13 19.10
C MET A 155 -1.10 17.21 17.97
N LEU A 156 -1.40 16.69 16.78
CA LEU A 156 -0.51 16.79 15.62
C LEU A 156 -0.58 18.19 15.00
N CYS A 157 -1.77 18.80 14.94
CA CYS A 157 -1.94 20.20 14.55
C CYS A 157 -1.13 21.14 15.44
N ASP A 158 -1.24 21.00 16.77
CA ASP A 158 -0.54 21.85 17.73
C ASP A 158 0.99 21.69 17.59
N SER A 159 1.46 20.43 17.50
CA SER A 159 2.88 20.14 17.30
C SER A 159 3.40 20.66 15.97
N GLY A 160 2.59 20.62 14.91
CA GLY A 160 2.95 21.11 13.58
C GLY A 160 2.99 22.64 13.54
N GLN A 161 1.98 23.31 14.11
CA GLN A 161 1.90 24.77 14.16
C GLN A 161 3.08 25.36 14.92
N GLN A 162 3.42 24.80 16.08
CA GLN A 162 4.59 25.23 16.85
C GLN A 162 5.89 25.17 16.04
N GLU A 163 6.03 24.19 15.15
CA GLU A 163 7.22 24.04 14.33
C GLU A 163 7.22 24.99 13.13
N ALA A 164 6.06 25.20 12.50
CA ALA A 164 5.89 26.21 11.45
C ALA A 164 6.18 27.64 11.98
N ASP A 165 5.67 27.97 13.17
CA ASP A 165 5.85 29.29 13.81
C ASP A 165 7.33 29.54 14.15
N LYS A 166 8.04 28.55 14.71
CA LYS A 166 9.49 28.66 14.98
C LYS A 166 10.30 28.98 13.72
N GLN A 167 9.85 28.47 12.58
CA GLN A 167 10.50 28.66 11.28
C GLN A 167 9.95 29.88 10.52
N ASN A 168 8.99 30.63 11.09
CA ASN A 168 8.29 31.75 10.46
C ASN A 168 7.70 31.41 9.08
N LEU A 169 7.19 30.18 8.93
CA LEU A 169 6.62 29.72 7.67
C LEU A 169 5.18 30.25 7.50
N PRO A 170 4.75 30.63 6.28
CA PRO A 170 3.37 31.03 6.00
C PRO A 170 2.45 29.79 6.00
N MET A 171 2.27 29.15 7.15
CA MET A 171 1.63 27.86 7.27
C MET A 171 0.70 27.80 8.47
N ARG A 172 -0.52 27.32 8.25
CA ARG A 172 -1.56 27.19 9.26
C ARG A 172 -2.09 25.77 9.33
N PHE A 173 -2.16 25.22 10.53
CA PHE A 173 -2.83 23.94 10.78
C PHE A 173 -4.32 24.15 11.06
N VAL A 174 -5.13 23.27 10.50
CA VAL A 174 -6.58 23.24 10.69
C VAL A 174 -6.97 21.82 11.10
N GLN A 175 -7.60 21.70 12.27
CA GLN A 175 -8.12 20.42 12.74
C GLN A 175 -9.45 20.12 12.04
N GLY A 176 -9.60 18.90 11.53
CA GLY A 176 -10.89 18.44 11.02
C GLY A 176 -10.85 17.01 10.48
N ASP A 177 -12.04 16.43 10.33
CA ASP A 177 -12.20 15.10 9.75
C ASP A 177 -12.30 15.17 8.24
N ALA A 178 -11.29 14.64 7.54
CA ALA A 178 -11.21 14.60 6.08
C ALA A 178 -12.39 13.87 5.43
N LEU A 179 -13.05 12.94 6.12
CA LEU A 179 -14.21 12.23 5.59
C LEU A 179 -15.52 13.01 5.77
N SER A 180 -15.54 13.99 6.66
CA SER A 180 -16.72 14.83 6.90
C SER A 180 -17.07 15.72 5.70
N ALA A 181 -18.33 16.15 5.63
CA ALA A 181 -18.77 17.16 4.67
C ALA A 181 -18.12 18.53 4.96
N ASP A 182 -17.90 18.85 6.23
CA ASP A 182 -17.34 20.14 6.68
C ASP A 182 -15.90 20.35 6.26
N ALA A 183 -15.15 19.29 5.93
CA ALA A 183 -13.78 19.44 5.44
C ALA A 183 -13.68 20.23 4.13
N LYS A 184 -14.80 20.39 3.38
CA LYS A 184 -14.87 21.33 2.24
C LYS A 184 -14.53 22.77 2.63
N GLN A 185 -14.74 23.17 3.89
CA GLN A 185 -14.43 24.50 4.38
C GLN A 185 -12.92 24.81 4.42
N ALA A 186 -12.07 23.77 4.42
CA ALA A 186 -10.61 23.94 4.31
C ALA A 186 -10.14 24.18 2.87
N LEU A 187 -11.01 23.94 1.88
CA LEU A 187 -10.70 24.08 0.45
C LEU A 187 -11.13 25.45 -0.07
N ASN A 188 -10.31 26.04 -0.94
CA ASN A 188 -10.69 27.21 -1.71
C ASN A 188 -10.08 27.19 -3.14
N PRO A 189 -10.66 27.90 -4.13
CA PRO A 189 -10.23 27.82 -5.53
C PRO A 189 -8.82 28.34 -5.86
N LYS A 190 -8.05 28.83 -4.88
CA LYS A 190 -6.65 29.27 -5.08
C LYS A 190 -5.63 28.19 -4.71
N GLN A 191 -6.07 27.07 -4.15
CA GLN A 191 -5.19 26.06 -3.57
C GLN A 191 -4.77 24.97 -4.56
N HIS A 192 -3.48 24.67 -4.61
CA HIS A 192 -3.00 23.36 -5.07
C HIS A 192 -3.07 22.37 -3.91
N ALA A 193 -3.83 21.30 -4.06
CA ALA A 193 -3.92 20.26 -3.03
C ALA A 193 -2.83 19.18 -3.17
N VAL A 194 -2.14 18.87 -2.09
CA VAL A 194 -1.14 17.80 -2.02
C VAL A 194 -1.54 16.72 -1.00
N ALA A 195 -1.29 15.46 -1.33
CA ALA A 195 -1.55 14.34 -0.42
C ALA A 195 -0.56 13.19 -0.66
N LEU A 196 0.32 12.93 0.31
CA LEU A 196 1.29 11.82 0.26
C LEU A 196 0.83 10.58 1.04
N HIS A 197 0.16 10.77 2.18
CA HIS A 197 -0.29 9.69 3.06
C HIS A 197 -1.78 9.77 3.44
N ALA A 198 -2.59 10.40 2.58
CA ALA A 198 -4.04 10.29 2.67
C ALA A 198 -4.45 8.86 2.24
N CYS A 199 -4.60 7.95 3.20
CA CYS A 199 -4.81 6.53 2.94
C CYS A 199 -6.27 6.19 2.59
N GLY A 200 -6.47 5.28 1.62
CA GLY A 200 -7.79 4.78 1.25
C GLY A 200 -8.82 5.88 0.98
N ASP A 201 -9.94 5.89 1.71
CA ASP A 201 -11.02 6.87 1.48
C ASP A 201 -10.59 8.33 1.73
N LEU A 202 -9.48 8.57 2.42
CA LEU A 202 -8.99 9.93 2.67
C LEU A 202 -8.54 10.64 1.40
N HIS A 203 -7.85 9.94 0.47
CA HIS A 203 -7.47 10.57 -0.80
C HIS A 203 -8.65 10.62 -1.78
N VAL A 204 -9.59 9.67 -1.70
CA VAL A 204 -10.83 9.70 -2.48
C VAL A 204 -11.65 10.94 -2.10
N SER A 205 -11.82 11.15 -0.79
CA SER A 205 -12.50 12.31 -0.23
C SER A 205 -11.88 13.63 -0.70
N LEU A 206 -10.54 13.73 -0.73
CA LEU A 206 -9.86 14.90 -1.27
C LEU A 206 -10.20 15.12 -2.75
N ILE A 207 -10.12 14.07 -3.58
CA ILE A 207 -10.37 14.14 -5.02
C ILE A 207 -11.79 14.66 -5.30
N GLU A 208 -12.80 14.07 -4.67
CA GLU A 208 -14.21 14.47 -4.87
C GLU A 208 -14.46 15.91 -4.41
N LYS A 209 -13.91 16.31 -3.25
CA LYS A 209 -14.06 17.67 -2.72
C LYS A 209 -13.34 18.69 -3.59
N ALA A 210 -12.13 18.37 -4.06
CA ALA A 210 -11.36 19.24 -4.93
C ALA A 210 -12.04 19.48 -6.28
N VAL A 211 -12.60 18.41 -6.86
CA VAL A 211 -13.43 18.51 -8.08
C VAL A 211 -14.67 19.37 -7.84
N SER A 212 -15.36 19.15 -6.72
CA SER A 212 -16.55 19.92 -6.34
C SER A 212 -16.27 21.42 -6.12
N VAL A 213 -15.09 21.78 -5.61
CA VAL A 213 -14.68 23.18 -5.38
C VAL A 213 -14.04 23.79 -6.63
N GLY A 214 -13.53 22.96 -7.54
CA GLY A 214 -12.79 23.40 -8.72
C GLY A 214 -11.37 23.85 -8.38
N LEU A 215 -10.63 23.06 -7.58
CA LEU A 215 -9.24 23.39 -7.27
C LEU A 215 -8.38 23.45 -8.56
N PRO A 216 -7.43 24.38 -8.66
CA PRO A 216 -6.57 24.55 -9.84
C PRO A 216 -5.65 23.36 -10.08
N ALA A 217 -5.21 22.66 -9.03
CA ALA A 217 -4.39 21.47 -9.21
C ALA A 217 -4.40 20.51 -8.00
N LEU A 218 -4.03 19.25 -8.28
CA LEU A 218 -3.79 18.22 -7.29
C LEU A 218 -2.49 17.46 -7.58
N SER A 219 -1.69 17.24 -6.53
CA SER A 219 -0.57 16.29 -6.51
C SER A 219 -0.86 15.21 -5.46
N ILE A 220 -1.26 14.01 -5.88
CA ILE A 220 -1.67 12.95 -4.96
C ILE A 220 -0.87 11.69 -5.21
N SER A 221 -0.33 11.11 -4.13
CA SER A 221 0.20 9.75 -4.13
C SER A 221 -0.73 8.83 -3.34
N PRO A 222 -1.64 8.10 -4.01
CA PRO A 222 -2.55 7.18 -3.31
C PRO A 222 -1.77 6.08 -2.60
N CYS A 223 -2.11 5.82 -1.34
CA CYS A 223 -1.53 4.73 -0.56
C CYS A 223 -2.59 3.96 0.23
N CYS A 224 -2.25 2.75 0.66
CA CYS A 224 -3.05 1.92 1.57
C CYS A 224 -4.53 1.75 1.14
N TYR A 225 -4.75 1.26 -0.08
CA TYR A 225 -6.08 1.14 -0.70
C TYR A 225 -7.13 0.35 0.11
N HIS A 226 -6.72 -0.48 1.05
CA HIS A 226 -7.62 -1.24 1.93
C HIS A 226 -8.26 -0.42 3.07
N LEU A 227 -7.77 0.80 3.33
CA LEU A 227 -8.30 1.68 4.38
C LEU A 227 -9.57 2.40 3.92
N ILE A 228 -10.59 1.61 3.61
CA ILE A 228 -11.90 2.04 3.16
C ILE A 228 -12.96 1.74 4.23
N GLN A 229 -14.00 2.58 4.30
CA GLN A 229 -15.14 2.44 5.21
C GLN A 229 -15.99 1.21 4.85
N GLN A 230 -16.11 0.95 3.56
CA GLN A 230 -16.93 -0.13 3.01
C GLN A 230 -16.15 -1.45 2.90
N ASP A 231 -16.83 -2.56 2.69
CA ASP A 231 -16.19 -3.87 2.49
C ASP A 231 -15.68 -4.09 1.06
N LYS A 232 -16.08 -3.22 0.13
CA LYS A 232 -15.74 -3.27 -1.29
C LYS A 232 -15.24 -1.92 -1.78
N TYR A 233 -14.33 -1.97 -2.75
CA TYR A 233 -13.87 -0.79 -3.45
C TYR A 233 -15.01 -0.19 -4.28
N TYR A 234 -15.24 1.11 -4.13
CA TYR A 234 -16.14 1.89 -4.98
C TYR A 234 -15.31 2.67 -6.01
N PRO A 235 -15.41 2.33 -7.30
CA PRO A 235 -14.69 3.04 -8.34
C PRO A 235 -15.21 4.46 -8.53
N LEU A 236 -14.35 5.36 -9.03
CA LEU A 236 -14.70 6.76 -9.26
C LEU A 236 -15.03 7.05 -10.72
N SER A 237 -14.17 6.60 -11.64
CA SER A 237 -14.33 6.85 -13.07
C SER A 237 -15.48 6.05 -13.67
N MET A 238 -16.09 6.57 -14.74
CA MET A 238 -17.14 5.85 -15.46
C MET A 238 -16.65 4.49 -15.98
N LEU A 239 -15.40 4.43 -16.42
CA LEU A 239 -14.80 3.22 -16.96
C LEU A 239 -14.61 2.14 -15.89
N ALA A 240 -14.13 2.50 -14.70
CA ALA A 240 -14.00 1.54 -13.61
C ALA A 240 -15.35 1.15 -12.99
N CYS A 241 -16.33 2.05 -13.00
CA CYS A 241 -17.70 1.74 -12.58
C CYS A 241 -18.33 0.65 -13.45
N SER A 242 -18.10 0.70 -14.77
CA SER A 242 -18.62 -0.27 -15.74
C SER A 242 -17.85 -1.60 -15.77
N SER A 243 -16.66 -1.67 -15.16
CA SER A 243 -15.90 -2.91 -15.05
C SER A 243 -16.62 -3.98 -14.21
N ALA A 244 -16.48 -5.24 -14.64
CA ALA A 244 -16.89 -6.42 -13.87
C ALA A 244 -15.96 -6.69 -12.67
N LEU A 245 -14.78 -6.07 -12.64
CA LEU A 245 -13.80 -6.25 -11.57
C LEU A 245 -14.24 -5.50 -10.31
N LYS A 246 -14.86 -6.23 -9.37
CA LYS A 246 -15.23 -5.70 -8.06
C LYS A 246 -14.23 -6.16 -7.02
N LEU A 247 -13.42 -5.24 -6.48
CA LEU A 247 -12.37 -5.55 -5.52
C LEU A 247 -12.90 -5.53 -4.09
N THR A 248 -12.53 -6.54 -3.30
CA THR A 248 -12.85 -6.63 -1.88
C THR A 248 -11.77 -6.00 -1.00
N LYS A 249 -12.10 -5.64 0.24
CA LYS A 249 -11.12 -5.08 1.19
C LYS A 249 -9.89 -5.97 1.42
N PRO A 250 -9.97 -7.31 1.49
CA PRO A 250 -8.79 -8.19 1.46
C PRO A 250 -7.96 -8.04 0.18
N GLU A 251 -8.58 -8.01 -1.00
CA GLU A 251 -7.88 -7.88 -2.29
C GLU A 251 -7.14 -6.54 -2.42
N LEU A 252 -7.68 -5.46 -1.83
CA LEU A 252 -7.01 -4.16 -1.78
C LEU A 252 -5.71 -4.16 -0.96
N ARG A 253 -5.43 -5.23 -0.20
CA ARG A 253 -4.14 -5.42 0.47
C ARG A 253 -3.08 -6.01 -0.43
N ILE A 254 -3.45 -6.66 -1.54
CA ILE A 254 -2.50 -7.32 -2.46
C ILE A 254 -1.44 -6.33 -2.95
N PRO A 255 -1.78 -5.13 -3.47
CA PRO A 255 -0.78 -4.13 -3.84
C PRO A 255 0.22 -3.86 -2.73
N LEU A 256 -0.23 -3.86 -1.46
CA LEU A 256 0.51 -3.41 -0.27
C LEU A 256 1.49 -4.44 0.31
N GLN A 257 1.45 -5.68 -0.18
CA GLN A 257 2.30 -6.76 0.32
C GLN A 257 3.79 -6.63 -0.09
N GLU A 258 4.10 -5.75 -1.05
CA GLU A 258 5.48 -5.49 -1.45
C GLU A 258 6.23 -4.79 -0.31
N THR A 259 7.23 -5.47 0.23
CA THR A 259 8.08 -4.97 1.31
C THR A 259 9.46 -4.65 0.77
N VAL A 260 9.82 -3.36 0.78
CA VAL A 260 11.15 -2.88 0.35
C VAL A 260 12.10 -2.73 1.55
N THR A 261 11.55 -2.80 2.76
CA THR A 261 12.20 -2.24 3.96
C THR A 261 12.19 -3.22 5.13
N GLY A 262 13.11 -4.17 5.06
CA GLY A 262 13.49 -4.95 6.22
C GLY A 262 14.91 -5.47 6.08
N GLY A 263 15.84 -4.99 6.91
CA GLY A 263 17.10 -5.72 7.10
C GLY A 263 16.83 -7.12 7.65
N GLU A 264 17.86 -7.96 7.74
CA GLU A 264 17.73 -9.37 8.17
C GLU A 264 16.93 -9.56 9.46
N ARG A 265 17.05 -8.61 10.40
CA ARG A 265 16.24 -8.61 11.64
C ARG A 265 14.73 -8.52 11.40
N VAL A 266 14.29 -7.71 10.44
CA VAL A 266 12.86 -7.54 10.11
C VAL A 266 12.35 -8.77 9.35
N LYS A 267 13.17 -9.33 8.45
CA LYS A 267 12.84 -10.59 7.76
C LYS A 267 12.66 -11.72 8.76
N ARG A 268 13.61 -11.91 9.69
CA ARG A 268 13.53 -12.92 10.76
C ARG A 268 12.29 -12.73 11.63
N HIS A 269 11.95 -11.50 11.98
CA HIS A 269 10.74 -11.23 12.75
C HIS A 269 9.46 -11.60 11.98
N ARG A 270 9.39 -11.24 10.70
CA ARG A 270 8.24 -11.60 9.84
C ARG A 270 8.11 -13.11 9.69
N PHE A 271 9.24 -13.80 9.49
CA PHE A 271 9.30 -15.26 9.45
C PHE A 271 8.69 -15.85 10.72
N LEU A 272 9.24 -15.50 11.89
CA LEU A 272 8.76 -16.01 13.18
C LEU A 272 7.29 -15.69 13.44
N GLU A 273 6.87 -14.44 13.22
CA GLU A 273 5.47 -14.07 13.45
C GLU A 273 4.51 -14.87 12.56
N MET A 274 4.85 -15.01 11.28
CA MET A 274 3.98 -15.72 10.34
C MET A 274 4.02 -17.23 10.53
N SER A 275 5.19 -17.83 10.78
CA SER A 275 5.29 -19.26 11.07
C SER A 275 4.51 -19.61 12.35
N TYR A 276 4.55 -18.75 13.38
CA TYR A 276 3.79 -18.96 14.61
C TYR A 276 2.28 -18.82 14.38
N ARG A 277 1.84 -17.85 13.58
CA ARG A 277 0.41 -17.75 13.20
C ARG A 277 -0.07 -18.97 12.44
N LEU A 278 0.74 -19.50 11.52
CA LEU A 278 0.41 -20.70 10.73
C LEU A 278 0.43 -21.96 11.60
N GLY A 279 1.42 -22.10 12.49
CA GLY A 279 1.51 -23.22 13.43
C GLY A 279 0.34 -23.24 14.42
N LEU A 280 -0.07 -22.07 14.94
CA LEU A 280 -1.25 -21.96 15.79
C LEU A 280 -2.54 -22.33 15.05
N ASP A 281 -2.70 -21.89 13.80
CA ASP A 281 -3.87 -22.26 12.98
C ASP A 281 -3.94 -23.79 12.78
N LEU A 282 -2.80 -24.44 12.51
CA LEU A 282 -2.73 -25.90 12.42
C LEU A 282 -3.07 -26.57 13.76
N LEU A 283 -2.52 -26.08 14.87
CA LEU A 283 -2.79 -26.60 16.22
C LEU A 283 -4.30 -26.57 16.54
N LEU A 284 -4.94 -25.43 16.28
CA LEU A 284 -6.35 -25.23 16.59
C LEU A 284 -7.26 -26.07 15.69
N ARG A 285 -6.88 -26.32 14.44
CA ARG A 285 -7.65 -27.14 13.49
C ARG A 285 -7.46 -28.64 13.73
N GLU A 286 -6.21 -29.11 13.78
CA GLU A 286 -5.88 -30.54 13.87
C GLU A 286 -6.22 -31.13 15.23
N VAL A 287 -6.05 -30.36 16.31
CA VAL A 287 -6.22 -30.86 17.69
C VAL A 287 -7.36 -30.17 18.41
N GLY A 288 -7.55 -28.87 18.20
CA GLY A 288 -8.63 -28.10 18.82
C GLY A 288 -10.01 -28.31 18.18
N GLY A 289 -10.09 -28.96 17.01
CA GLY A 289 -11.34 -29.21 16.28
C GLY A 289 -11.97 -27.96 15.64
N ASN A 290 -11.25 -26.84 15.59
CA ASN A 290 -11.75 -25.59 15.00
C ASN A 290 -11.83 -25.74 13.47
N GLN A 291 -12.95 -25.30 12.88
CA GLN A 291 -13.15 -25.34 11.43
C GLN A 291 -12.63 -24.08 10.75
N ASP A 292 -12.76 -22.94 11.43
CA ASP A 292 -12.44 -21.62 10.89
C ASP A 292 -11.14 -21.05 11.46
N TYR A 293 -10.52 -20.16 10.69
CA TYR A 293 -9.33 -19.44 11.14
C TYR A 293 -9.67 -18.44 12.24
N ILE A 294 -8.88 -18.43 13.31
CA ILE A 294 -9.03 -17.50 14.44
C ILE A 294 -7.98 -16.39 14.33
N PRO A 295 -8.37 -15.16 13.91
CA PRO A 295 -7.42 -14.08 13.69
C PRO A 295 -6.89 -13.50 15.02
N VAL A 296 -5.61 -13.69 15.31
CA VAL A 296 -4.96 -13.15 16.52
C VAL A 296 -4.44 -11.71 16.30
N PRO A 297 -4.46 -10.84 17.34
CA PRO A 297 -4.04 -9.44 17.21
C PRO A 297 -2.55 -9.29 16.90
N SER A 298 -2.09 -8.06 16.71
CA SER A 298 -0.65 -7.77 16.56
C SER A 298 0.11 -8.13 17.83
N VAL A 299 1.18 -8.89 17.66
CA VAL A 299 1.99 -9.42 18.76
C VAL A 299 3.20 -8.51 19.06
N LYS A 300 3.58 -8.41 20.34
CA LYS A 300 4.81 -7.70 20.74
C LYS A 300 6.04 -8.51 20.34
N LYS A 301 7.07 -7.83 19.84
CA LYS A 301 8.33 -8.48 19.39
C LYS A 301 9.00 -9.32 20.49
N SER A 302 8.88 -8.89 21.74
CA SER A 302 9.46 -9.61 22.89
C SER A 302 8.82 -10.99 23.07
N LEU A 303 7.49 -11.09 22.87
CA LEU A 303 6.78 -12.36 23.04
C LEU A 303 7.22 -13.40 22.00
N LEU A 304 7.49 -12.98 20.76
CA LEU A 304 7.99 -13.91 19.74
C LEU A 304 9.36 -14.49 20.10
N ALA A 305 10.17 -13.77 20.89
CA ALA A 305 11.45 -14.27 21.36
C ALA A 305 11.31 -15.32 22.49
N ASP A 306 10.16 -15.36 23.17
CA ASP A 306 9.84 -16.32 24.23
C ASP A 306 9.41 -17.69 23.67
N GLY A 307 9.30 -17.81 22.34
CA GLY A 307 9.05 -19.07 21.63
C GLY A 307 7.58 -19.36 21.29
N PHE A 308 7.36 -20.41 20.51
CA PHE A 308 6.04 -20.75 19.96
C PHE A 308 5.01 -21.11 21.04
N GLY A 309 5.41 -21.82 22.10
CA GLY A 309 4.52 -22.14 23.21
C GLY A 309 3.99 -20.90 23.95
N ALA A 310 4.87 -19.92 24.21
CA ALA A 310 4.49 -18.64 24.82
C ALA A 310 3.54 -17.85 23.91
N PHE A 311 3.79 -17.87 22.59
CA PHE A 311 2.88 -17.30 21.61
C PHE A 311 1.50 -17.96 21.63
N CYS A 312 1.43 -19.30 21.69
CA CYS A 312 0.18 -20.04 21.76
C CYS A 312 -0.61 -19.68 23.01
N GLN A 313 0.03 -19.68 24.18
CA GLN A 313 -0.62 -19.33 25.45
C GLN A 313 -1.17 -17.90 25.41
N TRP A 314 -0.36 -16.95 24.95
CA TRP A 314 -0.83 -15.57 24.78
C TRP A 314 -2.01 -15.47 23.82
N ALA A 315 -1.95 -16.16 22.67
CA ALA A 315 -3.03 -16.14 21.70
C ALA A 315 -4.32 -16.73 22.29
N ALA A 316 -4.19 -17.82 23.06
CA ALA A 316 -5.29 -18.42 23.79
C ALA A 316 -5.90 -17.47 24.81
N ASP A 317 -5.09 -16.75 25.59
CA ASP A 317 -5.57 -15.75 26.54
C ASP A 317 -6.29 -14.58 25.82
N GLN A 318 -5.75 -14.11 24.68
CA GLN A 318 -6.35 -13.03 23.89
C GLN A 318 -7.67 -13.42 23.24
N LYS A 319 -7.86 -14.71 22.93
CA LYS A 319 -9.02 -15.21 22.19
C LYS A 319 -9.92 -16.13 23.00
N GLN A 320 -9.63 -16.29 24.29
CA GLN A 320 -10.32 -17.19 25.20
C GLN A 320 -10.43 -18.61 24.61
N LEU A 321 -9.30 -19.13 24.13
CA LEU A 321 -9.21 -20.47 23.53
C LEU A 321 -8.72 -21.47 24.57
N ASP A 322 -9.28 -22.66 24.53
CA ASP A 322 -8.74 -23.79 25.27
C ASP A 322 -7.61 -24.43 24.45
N LEU A 323 -6.38 -24.35 24.94
CA LEU A 323 -5.25 -25.04 24.33
C LEU A 323 -5.29 -26.53 24.68
N PRO A 324 -5.05 -27.44 23.72
CA PRO A 324 -4.95 -28.86 24.01
C PRO A 324 -3.77 -29.15 24.96
N THR A 325 -4.00 -29.94 26.00
CA THR A 325 -3.02 -30.20 27.07
C THR A 325 -1.95 -31.24 26.72
N ASN A 326 -2.15 -32.04 25.67
CA ASN A 326 -1.24 -33.12 25.24
C ASN A 326 -0.70 -32.88 23.83
N VAL A 327 -0.08 -31.73 23.61
CA VAL A 327 0.47 -31.34 22.30
C VAL A 327 1.96 -31.05 22.37
N SER A 328 2.68 -31.51 21.34
CA SER A 328 4.05 -31.08 21.08
C SER A 328 4.06 -29.71 20.41
N PHE A 329 4.33 -28.64 21.17
CA PHE A 329 4.50 -27.30 20.59
C PHE A 329 5.62 -27.28 19.52
N ALA A 330 6.70 -28.05 19.72
CA ALA A 330 7.79 -28.15 18.77
C ALA A 330 7.35 -28.75 17.41
N GLU A 331 6.40 -29.68 17.41
CA GLU A 331 5.84 -30.25 16.18
C GLU A 331 5.07 -29.19 15.38
N PHE A 332 4.20 -28.43 16.04
CA PHE A 332 3.39 -27.40 15.39
C PHE A 332 4.20 -26.16 14.99
N GLU A 333 5.29 -25.87 15.70
CA GLU A 333 6.28 -24.88 15.26
C GLU A 333 6.90 -25.30 13.93
N ALA A 334 7.41 -26.54 13.83
CA ALA A 334 7.99 -27.07 12.60
C ALA A 334 6.97 -27.13 11.44
N LYS A 335 5.73 -27.58 11.70
CA LYS A 335 4.64 -27.54 10.71
C LYS A 335 4.33 -26.11 10.27
N GLY A 336 4.33 -25.15 11.19
CA GLY A 336 4.15 -23.72 10.90
C GLY A 336 5.25 -23.16 10.00
N GLU A 337 6.50 -23.54 10.22
CA GLU A 337 7.63 -23.17 9.35
C GLU A 337 7.52 -23.81 7.95
N GLN A 338 7.14 -25.08 7.86
CA GLN A 338 6.90 -25.74 6.56
C GLN A 338 5.78 -25.03 5.79
N ARG A 339 4.66 -24.74 6.46
CA ARG A 339 3.52 -24.03 5.86
C ARG A 339 3.87 -22.59 5.48
N TYR A 340 4.77 -21.93 6.21
CA TYR A 340 5.28 -20.61 5.84
C TYR A 340 5.93 -20.64 4.45
N TRP A 341 6.77 -21.63 4.16
CA TRP A 341 7.39 -21.75 2.84
C TRP A 341 6.39 -22.08 1.74
N GLN A 342 5.33 -22.85 2.05
CA GLN A 342 4.22 -23.07 1.12
C GLN A 342 3.46 -21.77 0.82
N MET A 343 3.17 -20.96 1.85
CA MET A 343 2.57 -19.63 1.69
C MET A 343 3.44 -18.69 0.85
N GLU A 344 4.75 -18.68 1.08
CA GLU A 344 5.68 -17.81 0.35
C GLU A 344 5.83 -18.24 -1.11
N ARG A 345 5.82 -19.55 -1.38
CA ARG A 345 5.77 -20.13 -2.74
C ARG A 345 4.54 -19.66 -3.50
N LEU A 346 3.35 -19.73 -2.90
CA LEU A 346 2.13 -19.20 -3.49
C LEU A 346 2.21 -17.68 -3.73
N SER A 347 2.83 -16.97 -2.79
CA SER A 347 2.99 -15.51 -2.86
C SER A 347 3.88 -15.05 -4.04
N LEU A 348 4.75 -15.92 -4.59
CA LEU A 348 5.54 -15.61 -5.79
C LEU A 348 4.65 -15.30 -7.00
N VAL A 349 3.56 -16.06 -7.17
CA VAL A 349 2.63 -15.87 -8.29
C VAL A 349 1.80 -14.62 -8.08
N GLN A 350 1.19 -14.47 -6.90
CA GLN A 350 0.38 -13.28 -6.57
C GLN A 350 1.20 -11.98 -6.67
N GLN A 351 2.51 -12.02 -6.40
CA GLN A 351 3.40 -10.87 -6.51
C GLN A 351 3.39 -10.20 -7.89
N GLN A 352 3.20 -10.97 -8.98
CA GLN A 352 3.20 -10.43 -10.34
C GLN A 352 2.02 -9.51 -10.63
N PHE A 353 0.95 -9.59 -9.84
CA PHE A 353 -0.28 -8.83 -10.04
C PHE A 353 -0.38 -7.58 -9.16
N ARG A 354 0.53 -7.42 -8.18
CA ARG A 354 0.50 -6.30 -7.22
C ARG A 354 0.53 -4.95 -7.92
N ARG A 355 1.43 -4.79 -8.89
CA ARG A 355 1.61 -3.53 -9.61
C ARG A 355 0.45 -3.27 -10.58
N SER A 356 -0.07 -4.29 -11.24
CA SER A 356 -1.25 -4.16 -12.11
C SER A 356 -2.48 -3.72 -11.33
N LEU A 357 -2.72 -4.29 -10.14
CA LEU A 357 -3.79 -3.86 -9.24
C LEU A 357 -3.58 -2.42 -8.74
N GLU A 358 -2.36 -2.05 -8.36
CA GLU A 358 -2.03 -0.68 -7.97
C GLU A 358 -2.31 0.31 -9.11
N MET A 359 -1.85 -0.02 -10.32
CA MET A 359 -2.07 0.80 -11.52
C MET A 359 -3.55 0.93 -11.87
N TRP A 360 -4.33 -0.14 -11.77
CA TRP A 360 -5.78 -0.09 -11.99
C TRP A 360 -6.46 0.89 -11.01
N LEU A 361 -6.10 0.82 -9.72
CA LEU A 361 -6.64 1.70 -8.67
C LEU A 361 -6.22 3.17 -8.82
N VAL A 362 -5.02 3.43 -9.32
CA VAL A 362 -4.50 4.77 -9.62
C VAL A 362 -5.17 5.34 -10.87
N LEU A 363 -5.24 4.55 -11.94
CA LEU A 363 -5.82 4.98 -13.20
C LEU A 363 -7.31 5.28 -13.05
N ASP A 364 -8.04 4.57 -12.20
CA ASP A 364 -9.43 4.93 -11.85
C ASP A 364 -9.55 6.39 -11.35
N LYS A 365 -8.67 6.80 -10.42
CA LYS A 365 -8.63 8.18 -9.91
C LYS A 365 -8.20 9.19 -10.96
N ALA A 366 -7.19 8.83 -11.75
CA ALA A 366 -6.68 9.68 -12.82
C ALA A 366 -7.72 9.91 -13.92
N LEU A 367 -8.47 8.87 -14.28
CA LEU A 367 -9.57 8.94 -15.24
C LEU A 367 -10.72 9.77 -14.70
N TYR A 368 -11.10 9.59 -13.42
CA TYR A 368 -12.13 10.43 -12.79
C TYR A 368 -11.76 11.92 -12.84
N LEU A 369 -10.51 12.28 -12.51
CA LEU A 369 -10.04 13.67 -12.62
C LEU A 369 -10.10 14.17 -14.08
N ALA A 370 -9.70 13.35 -15.05
CA ALA A 370 -9.78 13.70 -16.46
C ALA A 370 -11.23 13.90 -16.95
N GLU A 371 -12.15 13.04 -16.52
CA GLU A 371 -13.60 13.16 -16.79
C GLU A 371 -14.18 14.48 -16.23
N HIS A 372 -13.55 15.05 -15.19
CA HIS A 372 -13.92 16.32 -14.59
C HIS A 372 -13.07 17.51 -15.08
N GLY A 373 -12.45 17.39 -16.26
CA GLY A 373 -11.81 18.50 -16.96
C GLY A 373 -10.41 18.86 -16.45
N TYR A 374 -9.73 17.95 -15.77
CA TYR A 374 -8.31 18.11 -15.45
C TYR A 374 -7.44 17.50 -16.56
N GLN A 375 -6.33 18.16 -16.87
CA GLN A 375 -5.21 17.52 -17.55
C GLN A 375 -4.43 16.69 -16.53
N VAL A 376 -4.34 15.38 -16.75
CA VAL A 376 -3.80 14.44 -15.76
C VAL A 376 -2.58 13.70 -16.30
N SER A 377 -1.53 13.60 -15.48
CA SER A 377 -0.41 12.68 -15.70
C SER A 377 -0.21 11.74 -14.50
N VAL A 378 0.33 10.56 -14.78
CA VAL A 378 0.65 9.55 -13.78
C VAL A 378 2.12 9.18 -13.95
N GLU A 379 2.92 9.39 -12.92
CA GLU A 379 4.37 9.26 -12.97
C GLU A 379 4.93 8.61 -11.71
N ALA A 380 6.18 8.14 -11.79
CA ALA A 380 6.93 7.66 -10.64
C ALA A 380 7.74 8.81 -10.04
N PHE A 381 7.37 9.29 -8.85
CA PHE A 381 8.02 10.46 -8.25
C PHE A 381 9.30 10.12 -7.49
N CYS A 382 9.53 8.85 -7.16
CA CYS A 382 10.78 8.42 -6.54
C CYS A 382 11.10 6.96 -6.93
N ALA A 383 12.32 6.49 -6.62
CA ALA A 383 12.69 5.11 -6.88
C ALA A 383 11.92 4.14 -5.97
N LYS A 384 11.55 2.95 -6.49
CA LYS A 384 10.85 1.91 -5.72
C LYS A 384 11.59 1.47 -4.45
N LYS A 385 12.93 1.57 -4.44
CA LYS A 385 13.77 1.26 -3.27
C LYS A 385 13.54 2.21 -2.06
N ILE A 386 13.02 3.41 -2.31
CA ILE A 386 12.66 4.38 -1.28
C ILE A 386 11.31 3.98 -0.69
N THR A 387 10.31 3.83 -1.55
CA THR A 387 8.98 3.30 -1.23
C THR A 387 8.42 2.57 -2.46
N PRO A 388 7.76 1.41 -2.29
CA PRO A 388 7.06 0.76 -3.40
C PRO A 388 5.82 1.55 -3.85
N ARG A 389 5.29 2.43 -2.98
CA ARG A 389 4.18 3.35 -3.28
C ARG A 389 4.74 4.66 -3.79
N ASN A 390 5.28 4.59 -5.00
CA ASN A 390 6.01 5.67 -5.65
C ASN A 390 5.25 6.31 -6.81
N ILE A 391 3.94 6.08 -6.92
CA ILE A 391 3.11 6.63 -8.00
C ILE A 391 2.54 7.98 -7.57
N LEU A 392 2.60 8.96 -8.46
CA LEU A 392 2.05 10.30 -8.30
C LEU A 392 1.06 10.58 -9.41
N ILE A 393 -0.13 11.02 -9.04
CA ILE A 393 -1.13 11.61 -9.91
C ILE A 393 -0.95 13.12 -9.84
N GLN A 394 -0.67 13.73 -10.98
CA GLN A 394 -0.69 15.18 -11.17
C GLN A 394 -1.92 15.53 -11.98
N ALA A 395 -2.73 16.46 -11.48
CA ALA A 395 -3.93 16.93 -12.17
C ALA A 395 -3.97 18.45 -12.15
N ILE A 396 -4.07 19.08 -13.32
CA ILE A 396 -4.15 20.54 -13.48
C ILE A 396 -5.47 20.88 -14.15
N LYS A 397 -6.22 21.83 -13.60
CA LYS A 397 -7.49 22.28 -14.17
C LYS A 397 -7.20 23.08 -15.44
N ASN A 398 -7.87 22.73 -16.53
CA ASN A 398 -7.80 23.47 -17.80
C ASN A 398 -8.37 24.88 -17.70
#